data_AF-A0A815LYG1-F1
#
_entry.id   AF-A0A815LYG1-F1
#
_cell.length_a   1.000
_cell.length_b   1.000
_cell.length_c   1.000
_cell.angle_alpha   90.00
_cell.angle_beta   90.00
_cell.angle_gamma   90.00
#
_symmetry.space_group_name_H-M   'P 1'
#
loop_
_entity.id
_entity.type
_entity.pdbx_description
1 polymer ?
#
loop_
_entity_poly.entity_id
_entity_poly.type
_entity_poly.pdbx_seq_one_letter_code
_entity_poly.pdbx_strand_id
1 'polypeptide(L)'
;MRTVLLSKNEIRECTVCLLDQPIIEYEERYSDQCEHSQRTICNTCVYNNIKSLLENLTNNNNNNIHCLEPNCESIFYYNSIRSIVSLKDNLQLFERYDRQITYEHLEKIQEFVWCASNECGSGQ
;
A
#
# COMPACT_ATOMS: atom_id res chain seq x y z
N MET A 1 -14.58 -3.00 34.62
CA MET A 1 -13.54 -2.76 33.59
C MET A 1 -12.57 -3.92 33.63
N ARG A 2 -12.64 -4.84 32.67
CA ARG A 2 -11.73 -6.00 32.58
C ARG A 2 -10.55 -5.58 31.70
N THR A 3 -9.42 -5.32 32.33
CA THR A 3 -8.14 -5.14 31.63
C THR A 3 -7.72 -6.51 31.11
N VAL A 4 -7.89 -6.76 29.82
CA VAL A 4 -7.31 -7.93 29.16
C VAL A 4 -5.82 -7.63 28.97
N LEU A 5 -4.98 -8.24 29.78
CA LEU A 5 -3.55 -8.32 29.54
C LEU A 5 -3.36 -9.23 28.31
N LEU A 6 -3.30 -8.63 27.12
CA LEU A 6 -2.87 -9.33 25.90
C LEU A 6 -1.48 -9.91 26.17
N SER A 7 -1.37 -11.22 26.05
CA SER A 7 -0.12 -11.91 26.32
C SER A 7 0.87 -11.51 25.23
N LYS A 8 1.96 -10.85 25.61
CA LYS A 8 2.99 -10.28 24.69
C LYS A 8 3.76 -11.34 23.87
N ASN A 9 3.26 -12.56 23.77
CA ASN A 9 3.95 -13.70 23.18
C ASN A 9 3.08 -14.49 22.17
N GLU A 10 1.96 -13.91 21.74
CA GLU A 10 1.15 -14.52 20.69
C GLU A 10 1.85 -14.38 19.33
N ILE A 11 2.06 -15.52 18.69
CA ILE A 11 2.63 -15.65 17.34
C ILE A 11 1.59 -16.27 16.42
N ARG A 12 1.68 -15.94 15.13
CA ARG A 12 0.84 -16.46 14.06
C ARG A 12 1.68 -16.70 12.81
N GLU A 13 1.44 -17.82 12.14
CA GLU A 13 2.07 -18.12 10.85
C GLU A 13 1.48 -17.24 9.74
N CYS A 14 2.36 -16.62 8.95
CA CYS A 14 1.96 -15.84 7.78
C CYS A 14 1.67 -16.76 6.60
N THR A 15 0.52 -16.61 5.95
CA THR A 15 0.12 -17.47 4.82
C THR A 15 0.92 -17.23 3.53
N VAL A 16 1.76 -16.19 3.48
CA VAL A 16 2.61 -15.87 2.31
C VAL A 16 4.06 -16.34 2.50
N CYS A 17 4.70 -15.98 3.61
CA CYS A 17 6.10 -16.38 3.86
C CYS A 17 6.25 -17.68 4.66
N LEU A 18 5.16 -18.22 5.22
CA LEU A 18 5.15 -19.42 6.06
C LEU A 18 6.06 -19.32 7.29
N LEU A 19 6.21 -18.10 7.82
CA LEU A 19 6.97 -17.83 9.04
C LEU A 19 6.04 -17.44 10.17
N ASP A 20 6.34 -17.94 11.38
CA ASP A 20 5.75 -17.43 12.61
C ASP A 20 6.19 -15.99 12.84
N GLN A 21 5.21 -15.09 12.99
CA GLN A 21 5.43 -13.67 13.26
C GLN A 21 4.66 -13.27 14.52
N PRO A 22 5.15 -12.30 15.30
CA PRO A 22 4.40 -11.76 16.44
C PRO A 22 3.06 -11.18 15.98
N ILE A 23 2.03 -11.26 16.83
CA ILE A 23 0.66 -10.82 16.47
C ILE A 23 0.59 -9.37 15.99
N ILE A 24 1.48 -8.49 16.47
CA ILE A 24 1.59 -7.09 16.05
C ILE A 24 1.82 -6.91 14.54
N GLU A 25 2.42 -7.90 13.86
CA GLU A 25 2.59 -7.92 12.41
C GLU A 25 1.27 -8.12 11.64
N TYR A 26 0.14 -8.28 12.33
CA TYR A 26 -1.19 -8.51 11.75
C TYR A 26 -2.25 -7.50 12.23
N GLU A 27 -1.91 -6.62 13.17
CA GLU A 27 -2.87 -5.70 13.81
C GLU A 27 -3.26 -4.51 12.91
N GLU A 28 -2.39 -4.13 11.96
CA GLU A 28 -2.66 -2.98 11.11
C GLU A 28 -3.78 -3.25 10.10
N ARG A 29 -4.63 -2.24 9.89
CA ARG A 29 -5.69 -2.26 8.89
C ARG A 29 -5.40 -1.20 7.84
N TYR A 30 -5.13 -1.63 6.62
CA TYR A 30 -4.73 -0.71 5.54
C TYR A 30 -5.91 -0.14 4.76
N SER A 31 -7.09 -0.73 4.85
CA SER A 31 -8.30 -0.16 4.24
C SER A 31 -9.49 -0.31 5.17
N ASP A 32 -10.27 0.75 5.29
CA ASP A 32 -11.54 0.73 6.03
C ASP A 32 -12.56 -0.18 5.35
N GLN A 33 -12.41 -0.42 4.04
CA GLN A 33 -13.28 -1.27 3.23
C GLN A 33 -12.98 -2.77 3.38
N CYS A 34 -11.95 -3.17 4.13
CA CYS A 34 -11.63 -4.57 4.36
C CYS A 34 -12.74 -5.29 5.16
N GLU A 35 -13.27 -6.38 4.63
CA GLU A 35 -14.32 -7.16 5.32
C GLU A 35 -13.76 -8.24 6.26
N HIS A 36 -12.48 -8.59 6.11
CA HIS A 36 -11.83 -9.55 6.99
C HIS A 36 -11.66 -9.00 8.42
N SER A 37 -12.07 -9.80 9.40
CA SER A 37 -11.95 -9.47 10.82
C SER A 37 -10.53 -9.63 11.34
N GLN A 38 -9.73 -10.50 10.72
CA GLN A 38 -8.34 -10.77 11.07
C GLN A 38 -7.51 -10.95 9.81
N ARG A 39 -6.23 -10.57 9.88
CA ARG A 39 -5.27 -10.75 8.80
C ARG A 39 -4.51 -12.06 8.91
N THR A 40 -4.26 -12.73 7.79
CA THR A 40 -3.40 -13.91 7.70
C THR A 40 -2.04 -13.61 7.09
N ILE A 41 -1.84 -12.38 6.59
CA ILE A 41 -0.60 -11.95 5.94
C ILE A 41 0.10 -10.90 6.80
N CYS A 42 1.38 -11.13 7.13
CA CYS A 42 2.17 -10.22 7.95
C CYS A 42 2.49 -8.89 7.24
N ASN A 43 2.75 -7.83 8.02
CA ASN A 43 3.09 -6.49 7.52
C ASN A 43 4.27 -6.51 6.55
N THR A 44 5.29 -7.33 6.82
CA THR A 44 6.45 -7.45 5.92
C THR A 44 6.07 -8.02 4.54
N CYS A 45 5.19 -9.02 4.48
CA CYS A 45 4.70 -9.56 3.21
C CYS A 45 3.79 -8.59 2.47
N VAL A 46 2.92 -7.87 3.18
CA VAL A 46 2.11 -6.80 2.58
C VAL A 46 3.01 -5.73 1.97
N TYR A 47 3.97 -5.21 2.73
CA TYR A 47 4.92 -4.20 2.26
C TYR A 47 5.67 -4.67 1.01
N ASN A 48 6.24 -5.88 1.02
CA ASN A 48 7.03 -6.37 -0.11
C ASN A 48 6.19 -6.52 -1.38
N ASN A 49 4.95 -6.98 -1.26
CA ASN A 49 4.05 -7.08 -2.40
C ASN A 49 3.70 -5.70 -2.97
N ILE A 50 3.31 -4.76 -2.11
CA ILE A 50 3.01 -3.37 -2.52
C ILE A 50 4.24 -2.72 -3.15
N LYS A 51 5.42 -2.89 -2.54
CA LYS A 51 6.68 -2.42 -3.11
C LYS A 51 6.88 -2.94 -4.52
N SER A 52 6.74 -4.25 -4.74
CA SER A 52 6.88 -4.83 -6.08
C SER A 52 5.84 -4.29 -7.06
N LEU A 53 4.59 -4.09 -6.64
CA LEU A 53 3.56 -3.49 -7.49
C LEU A 53 3.93 -2.05 -7.88
N LEU A 54 4.31 -1.23 -6.90
CA LEU A 54 4.73 0.17 -7.12
C LEU A 54 5.99 0.27 -7.99
N GLU A 55 6.94 -0.66 -7.82
CA GLU A 55 8.16 -0.74 -8.61
C GLU A 55 7.89 -1.04 -10.09
N ASN A 56 6.82 -1.78 -10.38
CA ASN A 56 6.39 -2.20 -11.71
C ASN A 56 5.21 -1.39 -12.28
N LEU A 57 4.79 -0.31 -11.61
CA LEU A 57 3.79 0.60 -12.17
C LEU A 57 4.31 1.21 -13.49
N THR A 58 3.49 1.10 -14.54
CA THR A 58 3.73 1.71 -15.85
C THR A 58 2.63 2.71 -16.16
N ASN A 59 2.93 3.76 -16.93
CA ASN A 59 2.06 4.93 -17.23
C ASN A 59 0.70 4.62 -17.89
N ASN A 60 0.31 3.36 -18.05
CA ASN A 60 -0.94 2.96 -18.72
C ASN A 60 -1.83 2.04 -17.88
N ASN A 61 -1.48 1.82 -16.62
CA ASN A 61 -2.16 0.83 -15.81
C ASN A 61 -2.98 1.51 -14.72
N ASN A 62 -4.29 1.58 -14.98
CA ASN A 62 -5.34 1.88 -14.01
C ASN A 62 -5.47 0.71 -12.99
N ASN A 63 -4.34 0.29 -12.43
CA ASN A 63 -4.21 -0.90 -11.59
C ASN A 63 -4.63 -0.53 -10.18
N ASN A 64 -5.91 -0.73 -9.90
CA ASN A 64 -6.38 -0.82 -8.53
C ASN A 64 -5.51 -1.84 -7.79
N ILE A 65 -4.83 -1.40 -6.74
CA ILE A 65 -4.05 -2.29 -5.89
C ILE A 65 -5.01 -2.87 -4.85
N HIS A 66 -5.25 -4.18 -4.91
CA HIS A 66 -6.20 -4.85 -4.02
C HIS A 66 -5.54 -5.32 -2.73
N CYS A 67 -6.38 -5.52 -1.72
CA CYS A 67 -6.00 -6.22 -0.50
C CYS A 67 -5.52 -7.63 -0.83
N LEU A 68 -4.50 -8.09 -0.10
CA LEU A 68 -3.87 -9.39 -0.33
C LEU A 68 -4.55 -10.52 0.46
N GLU A 69 -5.41 -10.17 1.42
CA GLU A 69 -6.11 -11.14 2.24
C GLU A 69 -7.05 -11.99 1.37
N PRO A 70 -7.12 -13.32 1.59
CA PRO A 70 -8.00 -14.19 0.82
C PRO A 70 -9.46 -13.73 0.87
N ASN A 71 -10.14 -13.73 -0.27
CA ASN A 71 -11.54 -13.31 -0.43
C ASN A 71 -11.81 -11.84 -0.05
N CYS A 72 -10.80 -10.97 -0.09
CA CYS A 72 -10.94 -9.54 0.13
C CYS A 72 -10.74 -8.77 -1.19
N GLU A 73 -11.78 -8.10 -1.68
CA GLU A 73 -11.72 -7.34 -2.93
C GLU A 73 -11.42 -5.84 -2.72
N SER A 74 -11.27 -5.41 -1.46
CA SER A 74 -11.06 -4.02 -1.08
C SER A 74 -9.81 -3.44 -1.75
N ILE A 75 -9.89 -2.17 -2.14
CA ILE A 75 -8.80 -1.46 -2.81
C ILE A 75 -7.97 -0.70 -1.76
N PHE A 76 -6.65 -0.71 -1.93
CA PHE A 76 -5.72 0.16 -1.22
C PHE A 76 -5.64 1.51 -1.95
N TYR A 77 -6.28 2.51 -1.36
CA TYR A 77 -6.23 3.89 -1.85
C TYR A 77 -4.93 4.58 -1.45
N TYR A 78 -4.74 5.81 -1.91
CA TYR A 78 -3.55 6.62 -1.66
C TYR A 78 -3.03 6.58 -0.21
N ASN A 79 -3.92 6.79 0.78
CA ASN A 79 -3.54 6.76 2.20
C ASN A 79 -3.15 5.36 2.67
N SER A 80 -3.82 4.32 2.17
CA SER A 80 -3.47 2.91 2.44
C SER A 80 -2.05 2.62 1.98
N ILE A 81 -1.73 2.99 0.74
CA ILE A 81 -0.41 2.80 0.15
C ILE A 81 0.65 3.59 0.93
N ARG A 82 0.34 4.84 1.33
CA ARG A 82 1.21 5.64 2.19
C ARG A 82 1.53 4.91 3.49
N SER A 83 0.50 4.44 4.21
CA SER A 83 0.67 3.73 5.47
C SER A 83 1.51 2.46 5.31
N ILE A 84 1.27 1.67 4.26
CA ILE A 84 2.03 0.45 4.01
C ILE A 84 3.50 0.76 3.72
N VAL A 85 3.79 1.75 2.86
CA VAL A 85 5.18 2.09 2.50
C VAL A 85 5.94 2.67 3.70
N SER A 86 5.24 3.39 4.59
CA SER A 86 5.81 3.90 5.84
C SER A 86 6.23 2.83 6.84
N LEU A 87 5.79 1.57 6.72
CA LEU A 87 6.20 0.48 7.61
C LEU A 87 7.71 0.22 7.64
N LYS A 88 8.41 0.56 6.54
CA LYS A 88 9.85 0.36 6.37
C LYS A 88 10.58 1.66 6.01
N ASP A 89 10.01 2.81 6.37
CA ASP A 89 10.57 4.15 6.15
C ASP A 89 11.00 4.44 4.69
N ASN A 90 10.32 3.83 3.71
CA ASN A 90 10.72 3.95 2.31
C ASN A 90 10.02 5.13 1.60
N LEU A 91 10.29 6.34 2.07
CA LEU A 91 9.65 7.56 1.57
C LEU A 91 9.87 7.79 0.07
N GLN A 92 11.04 7.43 -0.45
CA GLN A 92 11.36 7.59 -1.89
C GLN A 92 10.43 6.77 -2.79
N LEU A 93 10.07 5.55 -2.37
CA LEU A 93 9.11 4.73 -3.10
C LEU A 93 7.72 5.38 -3.13
N PHE A 94 7.30 5.97 -2.01
CA PHE A 94 6.02 6.66 -1.92
C PHE A 94 6.01 7.94 -2.76
N GLU A 95 7.07 8.76 -2.73
CA GLU A 95 7.20 9.95 -3.57
C GLU A 95 7.13 9.62 -5.06
N ARG A 96 7.72 8.50 -5.46
CA ARG A 96 7.63 8.01 -6.85
C ARG A 96 6.19 7.67 -7.23
N TYR A 97 5.48 6.97 -6.36
CA TYR A 97 4.06 6.64 -6.54
C TYR A 97 3.18 7.90 -6.57
N ASP A 98 3.41 8.85 -5.66
CA ASP A 98 2.68 10.12 -5.58
C ASP A 98 2.79 10.92 -6.87
N ARG A 99 4.02 11.07 -7.39
CA ARG A 99 4.26 11.73 -8.67
C ARG A 99 3.57 11.00 -9.83
N GLN A 100 3.62 9.67 -9.85
CA GLN A 100 3.00 8.86 -10.90
C GLN A 100 1.48 9.08 -10.97
N ILE A 101 0.79 8.94 -9.83
CA ILE A 101 -0.67 9.14 -9.75
C ILE A 101 -1.05 10.58 -10.09
N THR A 102 -0.24 11.55 -9.67
CA THR A 102 -0.43 12.96 -10.04
C THR A 102 -0.36 13.15 -11.55
N TYR A 103 0.67 12.60 -12.20
CA TYR A 103 0.84 12.70 -13.65
C TYR A 103 -0.30 12.03 -14.40
N GLU A 104 -0.69 10.82 -14.00
CA GLU A 104 -1.84 10.10 -14.59
C GLU A 104 -3.16 10.85 -14.45
N HIS A 105 -3.34 11.62 -13.36
CA HIS A 105 -4.53 12.45 -13.19
C HIS A 105 -4.50 13.70 -14.08
N LEU A 106 -3.33 14.36 -14.15
CA LEU A 106 -3.14 15.56 -14.97
C LEU A 106 -3.24 15.25 -16.47
N GLU A 107 -2.73 14.11 -16.94
CA GLU A 107 -2.84 13.67 -18.34
C GLU A 107 -4.28 13.42 -18.79
N LYS A 108 -5.22 13.19 -17.85
CA LYS A 108 -6.66 13.03 -18.16
C LYS A 108 -7.37 14.38 -18.34
N ILE A 109 -6.75 15.49 -17.97
CA ILE A 109 -7.30 16.84 -18.12
C ILE A 109 -6.92 17.36 -19.51
N GLN A 110 -7.92 17.59 -20.37
CA GLN A 110 -7.70 17.93 -21.78
C GLN A 110 -6.92 19.25 -21.96
N GLU A 111 -7.15 20.20 -21.06
CA GLU A 111 -6.54 21.52 -21.08
C GLU A 111 -5.14 21.54 -20.48
N PHE A 112 -4.74 20.47 -19.77
CA PHE A 112 -3.47 20.43 -19.09
C PHE A 112 -2.33 20.15 -20.08
N VAL A 113 -1.31 21.01 -20.06
CA VAL A 113 -0.14 20.91 -20.93
C VAL A 113 1.13 20.89 -20.09
N TRP A 114 1.92 19.82 -20.24
CA TRP A 114 3.27 19.75 -19.68
C TRP A 114 4.20 20.77 -20.33
N CYS A 115 5.09 21.37 -19.53
CA CYS A 115 6.16 22.20 -20.08
C CYS A 115 7.02 21.37 -21.05
N ALA A 116 7.32 21.94 -22.22
CA ALA A 116 8.07 21.25 -23.27
C ALA A 116 9.56 21.00 -22.94
N SER A 117 10.09 21.60 -21.87
CA SER A 117 11.47 21.36 -21.43
C SER A 117 11.55 20.07 -20.62
N ASN A 118 12.46 19.16 -21.00
CA ASN A 118 12.67 17.88 -20.32
C ASN A 118 13.15 18.01 -18.86
N GLU A 119 13.63 19.19 -18.45
CA GLU A 119 14.06 19.48 -17.08
C GLU A 119 12.95 20.16 -16.25
N CYS A 120 11.82 20.53 -16.88
CA CYS A 120 10.73 21.22 -16.22
C CYS A 120 9.63 20.25 -15.82
N GLY A 121 9.37 20.12 -14.52
CA GLY A 121 8.28 19.31 -13.97
C GLY A 121 6.96 20.05 -13.79
N SER A 122 6.80 21.24 -14.39
CA SER A 122 5.61 22.08 -14.24
C SER A 122 4.64 21.91 -15.42
N GLY A 123 3.35 22.17 -15.19
CA GLY A 123 2.33 22.27 -16.23
C GLY A 123 1.20 23.21 -15.83
N GLN A 124 0.33 23.55 -16.78
CA GLN A 124 -0.82 24.44 -16.61
C GLN A 124 -2.04 23.89 -17.34
#